data_AF-A0AA91GIR3-F1
#
_entry.id   AF-A0AA91GIR3-F1
#
_cell.length_a   1.000
_cell.length_b   1.000
_cell.length_c   1.000
_cell.angle_alpha   90.00
_cell.angle_beta   90.00
_cell.angle_gamma   90.00
#
_symmetry.space_group_name_H-M   'P 1'
#
loop_
_entity.id
_entity.type
_entity.pdbx_description
1 polymer ?
#
loop_
_entity_poly.entity_id
_entity_poly.type
_entity_poly.pdbx_seq_one_letter_code
_entity_poly.pdbx_strand_id
1 'polypeptide(L)'
;MIFLIIYLLTLIRFLASEHTTQEALQWWSCRQSIKLFQEAEKIRDGLLQESFAIRRSLEMLSVDNLELSFNKTQDCLKQIDQFHQSLVQLSDRLFPAYLQDSLPLAIHCLLEPWRTSHPHLYFHIDMPPCWRQESVGCSLTVVTALEELLRITLPEVLTPISIDISLEEQQNIGQLIVRITYPEPYTLIYSSSLPELKYLCKSFQILTFGKCFYRIKNLSVVWYFCWK
;
A
#
# COMPACT_ATOMS: atom_id res chain seq x y z
N MET A 1 14.96 -1.30 48.81
CA MET A 1 15.37 -0.12 48.01
C MET A 1 15.74 -0.52 46.58
N ILE A 2 16.79 -1.32 46.34
CA ILE A 2 17.23 -1.70 44.97
C ILE A 2 16.12 -2.42 44.18
N PHE A 3 15.44 -3.41 44.77
CA PHE A 3 14.33 -4.12 44.10
C PHE A 3 13.14 -3.21 43.74
N LEU A 4 12.86 -2.19 44.56
CA LEU A 4 11.80 -1.22 44.29
C LEU A 4 12.17 -0.31 43.10
N ILE A 5 13.44 0.10 43.02
CA ILE A 5 13.95 0.91 41.90
C ILE A 5 13.91 0.09 40.59
N ILE A 6 14.34 -1.17 40.63
CA ILE A 6 14.28 -2.07 39.47
C ILE A 6 12.81 -2.24 39.03
N TYR A 7 11.91 -2.49 39.97
CA TYR A 7 10.48 -2.64 39.68
C TYR A 7 9.87 -1.38 39.04
N LEU A 8 10.15 -0.20 39.58
CA LEU A 8 9.66 1.07 39.03
C LEU A 8 10.22 1.31 37.62
N LEU A 9 11.50 1.04 37.38
CA LEU A 9 12.10 1.16 36.05
C LEU A 9 11.47 0.19 35.05
N THR A 10 11.19 -1.06 35.46
CA THR A 10 10.50 -2.02 34.60
C THR A 10 9.07 -1.60 34.30
N LEU A 11 8.35 -1.05 35.28
CA LEU A 11 6.97 -0.58 35.12
C LEU A 11 6.90 0.63 34.17
N ILE A 12 7.81 1.59 34.32
CA ILE A 12 7.88 2.77 33.42
C ILE A 12 8.19 2.32 32.00
N ARG A 13 9.15 1.40 31.81
CA ARG A 13 9.46 0.85 30.47
C ARG A 13 8.29 0.09 29.86
N PHE A 14 7.56 -0.67 30.67
CA PHE A 14 6.37 -1.38 30.24
C PHE A 14 5.29 -0.41 29.77
N LEU A 15 4.93 0.58 30.59
CA LEU A 15 3.93 1.58 30.24
C LEU A 15 4.31 2.39 28.99
N ALA A 16 5.58 2.78 28.85
CA ALA A 16 6.07 3.46 27.65
C ALA A 16 5.99 2.55 26.40
N SER A 17 6.31 1.27 26.54
CA SER A 17 6.18 0.29 25.45
C SER A 17 4.72 0.08 25.03
N GLU A 18 3.81 -0.01 26.00
CA GLU A 18 2.37 -0.13 25.73
C GLU A 18 1.84 1.11 24.99
N HIS A 19 2.20 2.31 25.46
CA HIS A 19 1.79 3.56 24.81
C HIS A 19 2.25 3.64 23.35
N THR A 20 3.52 3.34 23.09
CA THR A 20 4.07 3.36 21.72
C THR A 20 3.46 2.28 20.82
N THR A 21 3.07 1.14 21.41
CA THR A 21 2.35 0.06 20.70
C THR A 21 0.95 0.53 20.33
N GLN A 22 0.24 1.17 21.26
CA GLN A 22 -1.10 1.70 21.02
C GLN A 22 -1.09 2.80 19.95
N GLU A 23 -0.15 3.74 20.01
CA GLU A 23 0.01 4.78 18.98
C GLU A 23 0.25 4.18 17.59
N ALA A 24 1.13 3.18 17.49
CA ALA A 24 1.42 2.53 16.22
C ALA A 24 0.18 1.84 15.63
N LEU A 25 -0.57 1.11 16.45
CA LEU A 25 -1.79 0.43 16.02
C LEU A 25 -2.91 1.42 15.68
N GLN A 26 -3.05 2.50 16.44
CA GLN A 26 -3.98 3.59 16.12
C GLN A 26 -3.62 4.26 14.81
N TRP A 27 -2.34 4.55 14.59
CA TRP A 27 -1.83 5.07 13.33
C TRP A 27 -2.16 4.13 12.18
N TRP A 28 -1.86 2.83 12.31
CA TRP A 28 -2.16 1.83 11.28
C TRP A 28 -3.65 1.76 10.98
N SER A 29 -4.48 1.63 12.02
CA SER A 29 -5.94 1.58 11.90
C SER A 29 -6.49 2.84 11.22
N CYS A 30 -5.99 4.02 11.59
CA CYS A 30 -6.36 5.29 10.98
C CYS A 30 -6.02 5.31 9.48
N ARG A 31 -4.81 4.89 9.09
CA ARG A 31 -4.40 4.81 7.67
C ARG A 31 -5.32 3.90 6.86
N GLN A 32 -5.62 2.70 7.39
CA GLN A 32 -6.52 1.77 6.71
C GLN A 32 -7.96 2.32 6.62
N SER A 33 -8.45 2.94 7.69
CA SER A 33 -9.79 3.54 7.73
C SER A 33 -9.93 4.68 6.72
N ILE A 34 -8.94 5.57 6.63
CA ILE A 34 -8.92 6.66 5.63
C ILE A 34 -8.91 6.09 4.21
N LYS A 35 -8.12 5.05 3.94
CA LYS A 35 -8.09 4.39 2.61
C LYS A 35 -9.46 3.83 2.24
N LEU A 36 -10.10 3.10 3.15
CA LEU A 36 -11.45 2.55 2.94
C LEU A 36 -12.50 3.64 2.76
N PHE A 37 -12.40 4.73 3.54
CA PHE A 37 -13.29 5.87 3.41
C PHE A 37 -13.17 6.51 2.03
N GLN A 38 -11.95 6.75 1.54
CA GLN A 38 -11.70 7.31 0.20
C GLN A 38 -12.24 6.39 -0.91
N GLU A 39 -12.09 5.08 -0.78
CA GLU A 39 -12.68 4.14 -1.73
C GLU A 39 -14.22 4.14 -1.66
N ALA A 40 -14.81 4.25 -0.47
CA ALA A 40 -16.25 4.38 -0.30
C ALA A 40 -16.79 5.67 -0.95
N GLU A 41 -16.06 6.78 -0.85
CA GLU A 41 -16.41 8.02 -1.56
C GLU A 41 -16.34 7.85 -3.08
N LYS A 42 -15.30 7.20 -3.62
CA LYS A 42 -15.21 6.89 -5.06
C LYS A 42 -16.36 5.99 -5.54
N ILE A 43 -16.81 5.04 -4.72
CA ILE A 43 -17.99 4.22 -5.03
C ILE A 43 -19.23 5.11 -5.10
N ARG A 44 -19.45 5.94 -4.09
CA ARG A 44 -20.64 6.81 -3.99
C ARG A 44 -20.69 7.84 -5.10
N ASP A 45 -19.58 8.52 -5.34
CA ASP A 45 -19.52 9.69 -6.20
C ASP A 45 -19.15 9.33 -7.65
N GLY A 46 -18.60 8.13 -7.89
CA GLY A 46 -18.33 7.59 -9.22
C GLY A 46 -19.33 6.50 -9.61
N LEU A 47 -19.11 5.27 -9.14
CA LEU A 47 -19.82 4.08 -9.61
C LEU A 47 -21.35 4.16 -9.44
N LEU A 48 -21.86 4.64 -8.31
CA LEU A 48 -23.31 4.77 -8.13
C LEU A 48 -23.92 5.81 -9.07
N GLN A 49 -23.20 6.90 -9.35
CA GLN A 49 -23.64 7.91 -10.30
C GLN A 49 -23.59 7.39 -11.74
N GLU A 50 -22.52 6.70 -12.13
CA GLU A 50 -22.39 6.02 -13.43
C GLU A 50 -23.52 5.01 -13.64
N SER A 51 -23.80 4.17 -12.64
CA SER A 51 -24.90 3.21 -12.69
C SER A 51 -26.26 3.90 -12.88
N PHE A 52 -26.49 5.03 -12.23
CA PHE A 52 -27.71 5.82 -12.39
C PHE A 52 -27.81 6.42 -13.80
N ALA A 53 -26.71 6.96 -14.34
CA ALA A 53 -26.64 7.51 -15.69
C ALA A 53 -26.90 6.44 -16.76
N ILE A 54 -26.33 5.24 -16.61
CA ILE A 54 -26.59 4.09 -17.49
C ILE A 54 -28.08 3.74 -17.48
N ARG A 55 -28.66 3.58 -16.27
CA ARG A 55 -30.09 3.30 -16.12
C ARG A 55 -30.94 4.34 -16.84
N ARG A 56 -30.65 5.63 -16.63
CA ARG A 56 -31.42 6.71 -17.25
C ARG A 56 -31.29 6.69 -18.78
N SER A 57 -30.10 6.38 -19.30
CA SER A 57 -29.85 6.25 -20.73
C SER A 57 -30.66 5.09 -21.33
N LEU A 58 -30.72 3.95 -20.64
CA LEU A 58 -31.54 2.80 -21.05
C LEU A 58 -33.05 3.11 -21.05
N GLU A 59 -33.56 3.83 -20.05
CA GLU A 59 -34.97 4.27 -20.01
C GLU A 59 -35.34 5.16 -21.22
N MET A 60 -34.40 5.99 -21.69
CA MET A 60 -34.57 6.88 -22.84
C MET A 60 -34.38 6.22 -24.21
N LEU A 61 -34.03 4.92 -24.26
CA LEU A 61 -33.98 4.15 -25.52
C LEU A 61 -35.37 3.78 -26.04
N SER A 62 -36.42 3.93 -25.23
CA SER A 62 -37.78 3.77 -25.72
C SER A 62 -38.14 4.91 -26.69
N VAL A 63 -38.74 4.55 -27.84
CA VAL A 63 -39.45 5.38 -28.83
C VAL A 63 -38.72 5.65 -30.19
N ASP A 64 -39.16 4.86 -31.19
CA ASP A 64 -39.53 5.18 -32.58
C ASP A 64 -38.53 5.62 -33.67
N ASN A 65 -37.22 5.72 -33.44
CA ASN A 65 -36.26 6.00 -34.54
C ASN A 65 -35.07 5.04 -34.57
N LEU A 66 -34.99 4.21 -35.63
CA LEU A 66 -34.06 3.09 -35.77
C LEU A 66 -32.56 3.50 -35.87
N GLU A 67 -32.24 4.62 -36.52
CA GLU A 67 -30.86 5.14 -36.58
C GLU A 67 -30.45 5.83 -35.27
N LEU A 68 -31.38 6.56 -34.65
CA LEU A 68 -31.14 7.25 -33.39
C LEU A 68 -31.03 6.26 -32.22
N SER A 69 -31.74 5.13 -32.30
CA SER A 69 -31.65 4.04 -31.32
C SER A 69 -30.30 3.33 -31.42
N PHE A 70 -29.79 3.05 -32.62
CA PHE A 70 -28.48 2.39 -32.80
C PHE A 70 -27.33 3.16 -32.14
N ASN A 71 -27.23 4.47 -32.41
CA ASN A 71 -26.17 5.32 -31.82
C ASN A 71 -26.29 5.38 -30.28
N LYS A 72 -27.50 5.55 -29.75
CA LYS A 72 -27.73 5.57 -28.29
C LYS A 72 -27.44 4.22 -27.63
N THR A 73 -27.72 3.11 -28.32
CA THR A 73 -27.39 1.76 -27.84
C THR A 73 -25.87 1.58 -27.78
N GLN A 74 -25.13 2.05 -28.80
CA GLN A 74 -23.67 2.01 -28.80
C GLN A 74 -23.07 2.86 -27.67
N ASP A 75 -23.60 4.06 -27.43
CA ASP A 75 -23.18 4.90 -26.31
C ASP A 75 -23.45 4.23 -24.96
N CYS A 76 -24.59 3.56 -24.82
CA CYS A 76 -24.93 2.82 -23.61
C CYS A 76 -24.00 1.63 -23.37
N LEU A 77 -23.67 0.86 -24.41
CA LEU A 77 -22.68 -0.22 -24.32
C LEU A 77 -21.32 0.30 -23.84
N LYS A 78 -20.86 1.42 -24.39
CA LYS A 78 -19.62 2.06 -23.97
C LYS A 78 -19.65 2.50 -22.51
N GLN A 79 -20.76 3.03 -22.02
CA GLN A 79 -20.92 3.38 -20.60
C GLN A 79 -20.87 2.14 -19.71
N ILE A 80 -21.50 1.03 -20.13
CA ILE A 80 -21.45 -0.24 -19.40
C ILE A 80 -20.02 -0.80 -19.35
N ASP A 81 -19.28 -0.74 -20.46
CA ASP A 81 -17.88 -1.18 -20.50
C ASP A 81 -16.99 -0.34 -19.58
N GLN A 82 -17.18 0.99 -19.58
CA GLN A 82 -16.47 1.89 -18.66
C GLN A 82 -16.80 1.59 -17.21
N PHE A 83 -18.08 1.40 -16.89
CA PHE A 83 -18.53 1.04 -15.54
C PHE A 83 -17.94 -0.30 -15.08
N HIS A 84 -17.88 -1.30 -15.98
CA HIS A 84 -17.25 -2.58 -15.69
C HIS A 84 -15.75 -2.40 -15.39
N GLN A 85 -15.03 -1.60 -16.19
CA GLN A 85 -13.62 -1.30 -15.94
C GLN A 85 -13.42 -0.59 -14.59
N SER A 86 -14.29 0.37 -14.24
CA SER A 86 -14.28 1.05 -12.94
C SER A 86 -14.48 0.08 -11.78
N LEU A 87 -15.33 -0.94 -11.94
CA LEU A 87 -15.53 -2.01 -10.95
C LEU A 87 -14.29 -2.90 -10.79
N VAL A 88 -13.65 -3.28 -11.90
CA VAL A 88 -12.40 -4.06 -11.86
C VAL A 88 -11.32 -3.28 -11.10
N GLN A 89 -11.14 -2.00 -11.43
CA GLN A 89 -10.18 -1.14 -10.72
C GLN A 89 -10.51 -0.98 -9.24
N LEU A 90 -11.79 -0.87 -8.87
CA LEU A 90 -12.19 -0.84 -7.46
C LEU A 90 -11.82 -2.14 -6.75
N SER A 91 -12.11 -3.29 -7.38
CA SER A 91 -11.78 -4.60 -6.83
C SER A 91 -10.29 -4.70 -6.52
N ASP A 92 -9.43 -4.32 -7.47
CA ASP A 92 -7.98 -4.34 -7.30
C ASP A 92 -7.50 -3.40 -6.19
N ARG A 93 -8.14 -2.24 -6.00
CA ARG A 93 -7.79 -1.28 -4.92
C ARG A 93 -8.20 -1.75 -3.53
N LEU A 94 -9.34 -2.44 -3.42
CA LEU A 94 -9.83 -2.99 -2.15
C LEU A 94 -9.12 -4.30 -1.78
N PHE A 95 -8.81 -5.12 -2.79
CA PHE A 95 -8.16 -6.40 -2.63
C PHE A 95 -7.16 -6.60 -3.76
N PRO A 96 -5.87 -6.28 -3.54
CA PRO A 96 -4.84 -6.37 -4.57
C PRO A 96 -4.84 -7.72 -5.29
N ALA A 97 -4.68 -7.66 -6.60
CA ALA A 97 -4.59 -8.87 -7.43
C ALA A 97 -3.46 -9.79 -6.94
N TYR A 98 -3.67 -11.10 -7.07
CA TYR A 98 -2.69 -12.15 -6.76
C TYR A 98 -2.27 -12.25 -5.28
N LEU A 99 -2.90 -11.51 -4.36
CA LEU A 99 -2.54 -11.53 -2.95
C LEU A 99 -2.66 -12.93 -2.32
N GLN A 100 -3.61 -13.73 -2.80
CA GLN A 100 -3.80 -15.12 -2.35
C GLN A 100 -2.85 -16.10 -3.05
N ASP A 101 -2.43 -15.77 -4.28
CA ASP A 101 -1.75 -16.71 -5.17
C ASP A 101 -0.22 -16.54 -5.14
N SER A 102 0.28 -15.30 -5.10
CA SER A 102 1.69 -14.97 -5.18
C SER A 102 2.00 -13.57 -4.65
N LEU A 103 2.71 -13.50 -3.52
CA LEU A 103 3.21 -12.24 -2.97
C LEU A 103 4.12 -11.45 -3.95
N PRO A 104 5.09 -12.08 -4.67
CA PRO A 104 5.85 -11.39 -5.69
C PRO A 104 4.98 -10.66 -6.73
N LEU A 105 3.91 -11.32 -7.21
CA LEU A 105 3.02 -10.73 -8.21
C LEU A 105 2.20 -9.59 -7.61
N ALA A 106 1.69 -9.75 -6.39
CA ALA A 106 0.98 -8.68 -5.70
C ALA A 106 1.86 -7.43 -5.51
N ILE A 107 3.14 -7.60 -5.19
CA ILE A 107 4.10 -6.49 -5.10
C ILE A 107 4.32 -5.85 -6.48
N HIS A 108 4.47 -6.64 -7.54
CA HIS A 108 4.58 -6.09 -8.90
C HIS A 108 3.36 -5.24 -9.28
N CYS A 109 2.15 -5.75 -9.03
CA CYS A 109 0.90 -5.02 -9.29
C CYS A 109 0.81 -3.74 -8.46
N LEU A 110 1.26 -3.75 -7.20
CA LEU A 110 1.32 -2.56 -6.36
C LEU A 110 2.23 -1.48 -6.96
N LEU A 111 3.38 -1.87 -7.51
CA LEU A 111 4.40 -0.93 -7.99
C LEU A 111 4.10 -0.35 -9.37
N GLU A 112 3.28 -1.02 -10.18
CA GLU A 112 3.00 -0.58 -11.55
C GLU A 112 2.40 0.83 -11.63
N PRO A 113 1.39 1.22 -10.84
CA PRO A 113 0.87 2.59 -10.80
C PRO A 113 1.91 3.63 -10.37
N TRP A 114 2.87 3.25 -9.52
CA TRP A 114 3.95 4.15 -9.12
C TRP A 114 4.89 4.44 -10.28
N ARG A 115 5.23 3.42 -11.06
CA ARG A 115 6.08 3.55 -12.26
C ARG A 115 5.44 4.42 -13.34
N THR A 116 4.13 4.27 -13.55
CA THR A 116 3.41 5.04 -14.57
C THR A 116 3.21 6.50 -14.16
N SER A 117 2.96 6.75 -12.87
CA SER A 117 2.61 8.09 -12.38
C SER A 117 3.83 8.93 -12.02
N HIS A 118 5.00 8.31 -11.77
CA HIS A 118 6.21 8.99 -11.32
C HIS A 118 7.42 8.60 -12.17
N PRO A 119 7.59 9.20 -13.37
CA PRO A 119 8.67 8.83 -14.29
C PRO A 119 10.08 9.15 -13.77
N HIS A 120 10.20 9.94 -12.69
CA HIS A 120 11.46 10.26 -12.02
C HIS A 120 11.91 9.18 -11.02
N LEU A 121 11.05 8.19 -10.72
CA LEU A 121 11.39 7.08 -9.85
C LEU A 121 11.96 5.92 -10.68
N TYR A 122 13.19 5.51 -10.35
CA TYR A 122 13.83 4.36 -10.97
C TYR A 122 13.66 3.15 -10.08
N PHE A 123 12.74 2.25 -10.45
CA PHE A 123 12.52 0.99 -9.75
C PHE A 123 13.39 -0.12 -10.31
N HIS A 124 14.18 -0.74 -9.45
CA HIS A 124 14.80 -2.04 -9.69
C HIS A 124 14.11 -3.07 -8.81
N ILE A 125 13.56 -4.12 -9.42
CA ILE A 125 12.74 -5.10 -8.71
C ILE A 125 13.38 -6.47 -8.91
N ASP A 126 13.80 -7.08 -7.81
CA ASP A 126 14.36 -8.43 -7.77
C ASP A 126 13.41 -9.34 -6.99
N MET A 127 12.69 -10.19 -7.72
CA MET A 127 11.64 -11.03 -7.17
C MET A 127 11.92 -12.49 -7.48
N PRO A 128 11.72 -13.40 -6.53
CA PRO A 128 11.95 -14.81 -6.75
C PRO A 128 10.83 -15.38 -7.66
N PRO A 129 11.17 -16.34 -8.53
CA PRO A 129 10.20 -16.92 -9.48
C PRO A 129 9.12 -17.76 -8.78
N CYS A 130 9.40 -18.24 -7.58
CA CYS A 130 8.46 -18.92 -6.71
C CYS A 130 8.55 -18.32 -5.30
N TRP A 131 7.43 -18.28 -4.59
CA TRP A 131 7.36 -17.84 -3.21
C TRP A 131 6.69 -18.90 -2.35
N ARG A 132 7.06 -18.93 -1.07
CA ARG A 132 6.41 -19.78 -0.07
C ARG A 132 4.93 -19.42 0.08
N GLN A 133 4.16 -20.37 0.57
CA GLN A 133 2.74 -20.14 0.85
C GLN A 133 2.59 -19.28 2.11
N GLU A 134 1.87 -18.17 2.01
CA GLU A 134 1.62 -17.25 3.12
C GLU A 134 0.13 -17.06 3.36
N SER A 135 -0.24 -16.72 4.59
CA SER A 135 -1.61 -16.31 4.88
C SER A 135 -1.92 -14.99 4.18
N VAL A 136 -3.14 -14.85 3.67
CA VAL A 136 -3.60 -13.63 2.99
C VAL A 136 -3.40 -12.39 3.86
N GLY A 137 -3.63 -12.49 5.18
CA GLY A 137 -3.42 -11.38 6.11
C GLY A 137 -1.96 -10.95 6.23
N CYS A 138 -1.02 -11.89 6.17
CA CYS A 138 0.41 -11.59 6.19
C CYS A 138 0.84 -10.93 4.88
N SER A 139 0.47 -11.52 3.74
CA SER A 139 0.71 -10.93 2.41
C SER A 139 0.14 -9.51 2.32
N LEU A 140 -1.09 -9.29 2.81
CA LEU A 140 -1.70 -7.96 2.85
C LEU A 140 -0.89 -6.99 3.69
N THR A 141 -0.43 -7.42 4.87
CA THR A 141 0.36 -6.58 5.76
C THR A 141 1.68 -6.18 5.11
N VAL A 142 2.34 -7.09 4.40
CA VAL A 142 3.60 -6.83 3.68
C VAL A 142 3.38 -5.85 2.54
N VAL A 143 2.37 -6.10 1.68
CA VAL A 143 2.03 -5.22 0.55
C VAL A 143 1.64 -3.82 1.04
N THR A 144 0.78 -3.73 2.05
CA THR A 144 0.37 -2.46 2.63
C THR A 144 1.53 -1.74 3.32
N ALA A 145 2.43 -2.47 3.99
CA ALA A 145 3.61 -1.85 4.61
C ALA A 145 4.57 -1.27 3.55
N LEU A 146 4.72 -1.93 2.40
CA LEU A 146 5.47 -1.39 1.26
C LEU A 146 4.80 -0.14 0.71
N GLU A 147 3.49 -0.16 0.46
CA GLU A 147 2.74 0.99 -0.03
C GLU A 147 2.88 2.20 0.92
N GLU A 148 2.72 1.97 2.22
CA GLU A 148 2.87 3.01 3.24
C GLU A 148 4.31 3.52 3.33
N LEU A 149 5.31 2.64 3.25
CA LEU A 149 6.71 3.07 3.21
C LEU A 149 6.96 4.02 2.05
N LEU A 150 6.53 3.65 0.83
CA LEU A 150 6.69 4.49 -0.35
C LEU A 150 5.97 5.84 -0.18
N ARG A 151 4.74 5.82 0.34
CA ARG A 151 3.95 7.03 0.57
C ARG A 151 4.55 7.97 1.62
N ILE A 152 5.24 7.44 2.62
CA ILE A 152 5.90 8.24 3.67
C ILE A 152 7.26 8.79 3.19
N THR A 153 8.02 7.96 2.47
CA THR A 153 9.43 8.24 2.16
C THR A 153 9.66 9.00 0.88
N LEU A 154 8.74 8.90 -0.09
CA LEU A 154 8.88 9.57 -1.37
C LEU A 154 8.39 11.02 -1.25
N PRO A 155 9.28 12.00 -1.45
CA PRO A 155 8.89 13.39 -1.46
C PRO A 155 8.05 13.69 -2.72
N GLU A 156 7.23 14.73 -2.67
CA GLU A 156 6.52 15.27 -3.86
C GLU A 156 7.47 15.91 -4.91
N VAL A 157 8.79 15.82 -4.67
CA VAL A 157 9.82 16.53 -5.42
C VAL A 157 10.28 15.71 -6.62
N LEU A 158 10.42 16.36 -7.78
CA LEU A 158 10.77 15.78 -9.09
C LEU A 158 12.21 15.26 -9.23
N THR A 159 12.93 15.04 -8.13
CA THR A 159 14.32 14.59 -8.22
C THR A 159 14.39 13.07 -8.46
N PRO A 160 15.39 12.60 -9.23
CA PRO A 160 15.52 11.19 -9.52
C PRO A 160 15.89 10.41 -8.25
N ILE A 161 15.03 9.48 -7.87
CA ILE A 161 15.22 8.59 -6.72
C ILE A 161 15.32 7.17 -7.26
N SER A 162 16.35 6.43 -6.83
CA SER A 162 16.50 5.01 -7.15
C SER A 162 15.94 4.17 -6.02
N ILE A 163 15.08 3.22 -6.35
CA ILE A 163 14.39 2.34 -5.42
C ILE A 163 14.66 0.90 -5.83
N ASP A 164 15.45 0.18 -5.05
CA ASP A 164 15.66 -1.26 -5.24
C ASP A 164 14.77 -2.02 -4.26
N ILE A 165 13.94 -2.93 -4.76
CA ILE A 165 13.04 -3.76 -3.96
C ILE A 165 13.40 -5.21 -4.24
N SER A 166 13.81 -5.93 -3.20
CA SER A 166 14.05 -7.37 -3.27
C SER A 166 13.19 -8.14 -2.29
N LEU A 167 12.77 -9.33 -2.71
CA LEU A 167 12.06 -10.28 -1.88
C LEU A 167 12.90 -11.56 -1.77
N GLU A 168 13.29 -11.93 -0.56
CA GLU A 168 14.21 -13.04 -0.30
C GLU A 168 13.67 -13.95 0.80
N GLU A 169 13.88 -15.26 0.65
CA GLU A 169 13.60 -16.24 1.70
C GLU A 169 14.91 -16.80 2.25
N GLN A 170 15.11 -16.70 3.57
CA GLN A 170 16.26 -17.27 4.25
C GLN A 170 15.79 -18.09 5.45
N GLN A 171 16.04 -19.40 5.46
CA GLN A 171 15.71 -20.29 6.59
C GLN A 171 14.23 -20.19 7.03
N ASN A 172 13.29 -20.15 6.06
CA ASN A 172 11.85 -19.96 6.29
C ASN A 172 11.50 -18.60 6.96
N ILE A 173 12.33 -17.58 6.72
CA ILE A 173 12.03 -16.19 7.05
C ILE A 173 11.90 -15.46 5.72
N GLY A 174 10.71 -14.95 5.43
CA GLY A 174 10.47 -14.04 4.33
C GLY A 174 11.04 -12.66 4.66
N GLN A 175 11.73 -12.05 3.70
CA GLN A 175 12.35 -10.75 3.84
C GLN A 175 12.01 -9.88 2.64
N LEU A 176 11.41 -8.72 2.89
CA LEU A 176 11.26 -7.65 1.92
C LEU A 176 12.30 -6.58 2.25
N ILE A 177 13.20 -6.33 1.29
CA ILE A 177 14.27 -5.37 1.42
C ILE A 177 13.98 -4.22 0.46
N VAL A 178 13.89 -3.01 0.99
CA VAL A 178 13.62 -1.81 0.19
C VAL A 178 14.76 -0.83 0.39
N ARG A 179 15.56 -0.62 -0.65
CA ARG A 179 16.64 0.37 -0.67
C ARG A 179 16.16 1.60 -1.42
N ILE A 180 16.17 2.74 -0.76
CA ILE A 180 15.88 4.04 -1.36
C ILE A 180 17.17 4.84 -1.35
N THR A 181 17.63 5.25 -2.52
CA THR A 181 18.81 6.10 -2.71
C THR A 181 18.37 7.49 -3.11
N TYR A 182 18.67 8.45 -2.24
CA TYR A 182 18.33 9.85 -2.41
C TYR A 182 19.45 10.61 -3.14
N PRO A 183 19.11 11.63 -3.93
CA PRO A 183 20.09 12.46 -4.60
C PRO A 183 20.87 13.36 -3.62
N GLU A 184 20.26 13.73 -2.50
CA GLU A 184 20.82 14.70 -1.55
C GLU A 184 20.75 14.22 -0.09
N PRO A 185 21.75 14.55 0.76
CA PRO A 185 21.75 14.20 2.18
C PRO A 185 20.58 14.81 2.97
N TYR A 186 20.09 15.99 2.59
CA TYR A 186 18.99 16.64 3.30
C TYR A 186 17.67 15.87 3.13
N THR A 187 17.38 15.41 1.92
CA THR A 187 16.21 14.57 1.63
C THR A 187 16.27 13.25 2.39
N LEU A 188 17.46 12.66 2.50
CA LEU A 188 17.70 11.46 3.31
C LEU A 188 17.38 11.70 4.79
N ILE A 189 17.94 12.76 5.39
CA ILE A 189 17.75 13.06 6.82
C ILE A 189 16.28 13.34 7.10
N TYR A 190 15.63 14.15 6.26
CA TYR A 190 14.22 14.46 6.40
C TYR A 190 13.37 13.20 6.33
N SER A 191 13.44 12.45 5.23
CA SER A 191 12.63 11.24 5.01
C SER A 191 12.84 10.17 6.09
N SER A 192 14.08 9.94 6.52
CA SER A 192 14.39 8.92 7.54
C SER A 192 14.02 9.32 8.97
N SER A 193 13.81 10.61 9.23
CA SER A 193 13.47 11.13 10.57
C SER A 193 11.98 11.12 10.90
N LEU A 194 11.12 10.84 9.91
CA LEU A 194 9.66 10.89 10.04
C LEU A 194 9.16 9.90 11.12
N PRO A 195 8.38 10.37 12.13
CA PRO A 195 7.87 9.50 13.19
C PRO A 195 6.96 8.38 12.67
N GLU A 196 6.27 8.61 11.54
CA GLU A 196 5.40 7.64 10.87
C GLU A 196 6.14 6.35 10.52
N LEU A 197 7.44 6.43 10.22
CA LEU A 197 8.25 5.24 9.94
C LEU A 197 8.42 4.35 11.19
N LYS A 198 8.47 4.95 12.38
CA LYS A 198 8.51 4.20 13.64
C LYS A 198 7.18 3.48 13.87
N TYR A 199 6.06 4.16 13.61
CA TYR A 199 4.73 3.56 13.70
C TYR A 199 4.56 2.44 12.69
N LEU A 200 4.98 2.64 11.42
CA LEU A 200 4.98 1.61 10.40
C LEU A 200 5.75 0.37 10.84
N CYS A 201 7.00 0.53 11.29
CA CYS A 201 7.79 -0.61 11.75
C CYS A 201 7.17 -1.32 12.96
N LYS A 202 6.65 -0.56 13.93
CA LYS A 202 6.05 -1.15 15.13
C LYS A 202 4.77 -1.90 14.79
N SER A 203 3.92 -1.34 13.92
CA SER A 203 2.70 -2.00 13.44
C SER A 203 3.01 -3.27 12.65
N PHE A 204 3.99 -3.21 11.75
CA PHE A 204 4.43 -4.40 11.00
C PHE A 204 4.89 -5.52 11.95
N GLN A 205 5.71 -5.19 12.95
CA GLN A 205 6.19 -6.16 13.95
C GLN A 205 5.04 -6.83 14.70
N ILE A 206 3.99 -6.07 15.07
CA ILE A 206 2.83 -6.60 15.80
C ILE A 206 1.97 -7.49 14.88
N LEU A 207 1.68 -7.02 13.66
CA LEU A 207 0.76 -7.68 12.73
C LEU A 207 1.34 -8.96 12.12
N THR A 208 2.65 -9.02 11.92
CA THR A 208 3.34 -10.18 11.31
C THR A 208 4.09 -11.05 12.31
N PHE A 209 4.15 -10.63 13.59
CA PHE A 209 5.08 -11.18 14.58
C PHE A 209 6.55 -11.17 14.10
N GLY A 210 6.87 -10.25 13.20
CA GLY A 210 8.14 -10.12 12.51
C GLY A 210 9.08 -9.08 13.10
N LYS A 211 10.04 -8.65 12.29
CA LYS A 211 10.98 -7.56 12.56
C LYS A 211 10.90 -6.52 11.46
N CYS A 212 11.00 -5.26 11.85
CA CYS A 212 11.16 -4.13 10.93
C CYS A 212 12.26 -3.23 11.44
N PHE A 213 13.25 -2.93 10.59
CA PHE A 213 14.36 -2.04 10.92
C PHE A 213 14.95 -1.45 9.65
N TYR A 214 15.80 -0.44 9.80
CA TYR A 214 16.51 0.16 8.68
C TYR A 214 17.98 0.34 8.98
N ARG A 215 18.76 0.51 7.91
CA ARG A 215 20.17 0.90 7.97
C ARG A 215 20.41 2.04 7.00
N ILE A 216 21.15 3.04 7.44
CA ILE A 216 21.59 4.15 6.60
C ILE A 216 23.01 3.86 6.16
N LYS A 217 23.27 3.97 4.86
CA LYS A 217 24.62 3.88 4.28
C LYS A 217 24.73 4.90 3.16
N ASN A 218 25.65 5.86 3.30
CA ASN A 218 25.82 6.97 2.35
C ASN A 218 24.50 7.74 2.16
N LEU A 219 24.03 7.86 0.91
CA LEU A 219 22.76 8.49 0.53
C LEU A 219 21.59 7.50 0.44
N SER A 220 21.75 6.28 0.95
CA SER A 220 20.74 5.24 0.86
C SER A 220 20.23 4.84 2.24
N VAL A 221 18.92 4.62 2.33
CA VAL A 221 18.27 3.90 3.45
C VAL A 221 17.85 2.54 2.94
N VAL A 222 18.21 1.49 3.68
CA VAL A 222 17.76 0.14 3.42
C VAL A 222 16.81 -0.28 4.53
N TRP A 223 15.54 -0.47 4.19
CA TRP A 223 14.50 -1.02 5.06
C TRP A 223 14.44 -2.53 4.92
N TYR A 224 14.27 -3.20 6.06
CA TYR A 224 14.12 -4.64 6.16
C TYR A 224 12.81 -4.93 6.88
N PHE A 225 11.93 -5.66 6.20
CA PHE A 225 10.74 -6.26 6.79
C PHE A 225 10.94 -7.77 6.77
N CYS A 226 11.00 -8.40 7.94
CA CYS A 226 11.26 -9.82 8.08
C CYS A 226 10.12 -10.50 8.82
N TRP A 227 9.58 -11.60 8.31
CA TRP A 227 8.49 -12.34 8.95
C TRP A 227 8.66 -13.85 8.76
N LYS A 228 7.93 -14.62 9.57
CA LYS A 228 7.91 -16.09 9.49
C LYS A 228 6.77 -16.61 8.64
#